data_AF-A0A3D5WKW9-F1
#
_entry.id   AF-A0A3D5WKW9-F1
#
_cell.length_a   1.000
_cell.length_b   1.000
_cell.length_c   1.000
_cell.angle_alpha   90.00
_cell.angle_beta   90.00
_cell.angle_gamma   90.00
#
_symmetry.space_group_name_H-M   'P 1'
#
loop_
_entity.id
_entity.type
_entity.pdbx_description
1 polymer ?
#
loop_
_entity_poly.entity_id
_entity_poly.type
_entity_poly.pdbx_seq_one_letter_code
_entity_poly.pdbx_strand_id
1 'polypeptide(L)'
;DDYGRTWRQRTVITALFDKMKSQPLSKWMEVADKVLENVRTDLDNDTILKYMKDAVMMGTTQIHQMQIPVNGYYRNDKNNEFPDAQGWSLVPTNGITTDYDRTANSEALRQFIFKYDGKDEFKYKPKDTSTVSSTGKDYDE
;
A
#
# COMPACT_ATOMS: atom_id res chain seq x y z
N ASP A 1 -2.92 -16.32 7.29
CA ASP A 1 -1.87 -15.54 6.62
C ASP A 1 -2.33 -14.09 6.46
N ASP A 2 -1.45 -13.17 6.81
CA ASP A 2 -1.68 -11.73 6.86
C ASP A 2 -1.59 -11.08 5.48
N TYR A 3 -0.80 -11.66 4.55
CA TYR A 3 -0.76 -11.24 3.15
C TYR A 3 -2.12 -11.41 2.48
N GLY A 4 -2.75 -12.59 2.66
CA GLY A 4 -4.12 -12.82 2.20
C GLY A 4 -5.14 -11.85 2.81
N ARG A 5 -4.95 -11.37 4.05
CA ARG A 5 -5.83 -10.37 4.66
C ARG A 5 -5.64 -8.99 4.03
N THR A 6 -4.41 -8.54 3.86
CA THR A 6 -4.10 -7.28 3.16
C THR A 6 -4.64 -7.29 1.73
N TRP A 7 -4.51 -8.42 1.02
CA TRP A 7 -5.06 -8.56 -0.33
C TRP A 7 -6.59 -8.43 -0.36
N ARG A 8 -7.31 -9.09 0.56
CA ARG A 8 -8.78 -8.95 0.63
C ARG A 8 -9.22 -7.52 0.98
N GLN A 9 -8.57 -6.89 1.95
CA GLN A 9 -8.86 -5.49 2.33
C GLN A 9 -8.65 -4.55 1.14
N ARG A 10 -7.56 -4.76 0.41
CA ARG A 10 -7.23 -4.03 -0.81
C ARG A 10 -8.30 -4.18 -1.89
N THR A 11 -8.74 -5.41 -2.15
CA THR A 11 -9.81 -5.70 -3.11
C THR A 11 -11.11 -4.98 -2.73
N VAL A 12 -11.47 -4.98 -1.44
CA VAL A 12 -12.66 -4.28 -0.93
C VAL A 12 -12.55 -2.76 -1.13
N ILE A 13 -11.42 -2.15 -0.78
CA ILE A 13 -11.22 -0.70 -0.93
C ILE A 13 -11.23 -0.30 -2.41
N THR A 14 -10.60 -1.10 -3.28
CA THR A 14 -10.58 -0.87 -4.73
C THR A 14 -11.99 -0.92 -5.30
N ALA A 15 -12.76 -1.96 -4.96
CA ALA A 15 -14.14 -2.10 -5.41
C ALA A 15 -15.05 -0.98 -4.88
N LEU A 16 -14.84 -0.52 -3.64
CA LEU A 16 -15.57 0.63 -3.09
C LEU A 16 -15.26 1.90 -3.88
N PHE A 17 -13.98 2.16 -4.19
CA PHE A 17 -13.57 3.31 -4.98
C PHE A 17 -14.15 3.27 -6.39
N ASP A 18 -14.10 2.12 -7.07
CA ASP A 18 -14.69 1.91 -8.40
C ASP A 18 -16.20 2.11 -8.40
N LYS A 19 -16.88 1.59 -7.37
CA LYS A 19 -18.32 1.80 -7.20
C LYS A 19 -18.64 3.27 -6.99
N MET A 20 -17.92 3.98 -6.13
CA MET A 20 -18.12 5.42 -5.91
C MET A 20 -17.93 6.20 -7.20
N LYS A 21 -16.86 5.95 -7.97
CA LYS A 21 -16.64 6.56 -9.30
C LYS A 21 -17.78 6.39 -10.30
N SER A 22 -18.51 5.28 -10.24
CA SER A 22 -19.68 5.07 -11.11
C SER A 22 -20.91 5.90 -10.74
N GLN A 23 -20.93 6.53 -9.55
CA GLN A 23 -22.08 7.25 -9.01
C GLN A 23 -21.98 8.76 -9.23
N PRO A 24 -23.12 9.47 -9.33
CA PRO A 24 -23.13 10.93 -9.40
C PRO A 24 -22.62 11.57 -8.11
N LEU A 25 -22.04 12.78 -8.22
CA LEU A 25 -21.45 13.52 -7.10
C LEU A 25 -22.41 13.71 -5.90
N SER A 26 -23.71 13.84 -6.14
CA SER A 26 -24.71 13.91 -5.06
C SER A 26 -24.67 12.70 -4.14
N LYS A 27 -24.44 11.50 -4.69
CA LYS A 27 -24.35 10.26 -3.92
C LYS A 27 -23.04 10.16 -3.13
N TRP A 28 -21.97 10.80 -3.62
CA TRP A 28 -20.71 10.91 -2.87
C TRP A 28 -20.88 11.73 -1.61
N MET A 29 -21.59 12.86 -1.70
CA MET A 29 -21.87 13.71 -0.54
C MET A 29 -22.70 12.96 0.50
N GLU A 30 -23.72 12.20 0.08
CA GLU A 30 -24.53 11.38 1.00
C GLU A 30 -23.71 10.28 1.70
N VAL A 31 -22.75 9.67 0.98
CA VAL A 31 -21.85 8.67 1.57
C VAL A 31 -20.85 9.32 2.52
N ALA A 32 -20.29 10.47 2.15
CA ALA A 32 -19.37 11.23 3.00
C ALA A 32 -20.05 11.59 4.34
N ASP A 33 -21.28 12.10 4.29
CA ASP A 33 -22.08 12.45 5.47
C ASP A 33 -22.19 11.27 6.46
N LYS A 34 -22.52 10.06 5.96
CA LYS A 34 -22.64 8.84 6.78
C LYS A 34 -21.31 8.28 7.27
N VAL A 35 -20.26 8.36 6.45
CA VAL A 35 -18.96 7.76 6.78
C VAL A 35 -18.17 8.64 7.73
N LEU A 36 -18.21 9.97 7.57
CA LEU A 36 -17.44 10.90 8.38
C LEU A 36 -17.85 10.88 9.85
N GLU A 37 -19.11 10.58 10.17
CA GLU A 37 -19.55 10.35 11.56
C GLU A 37 -18.80 9.19 12.25
N ASN A 38 -18.30 8.23 11.47
CA ASN A 38 -17.62 7.04 11.97
C ASN A 38 -16.09 7.10 11.78
N VAL A 39 -15.56 8.22 11.28
CA VAL A 39 -14.13 8.39 10.99
C VAL A 39 -13.57 9.49 11.88
N ARG A 40 -12.50 9.17 12.62
CA ARG A 40 -11.71 10.17 13.33
C ARG A 40 -10.57 10.64 12.43
N THR A 41 -10.56 11.92 12.10
CA THR A 41 -9.55 12.55 11.24
C THR A 41 -9.17 13.93 11.76
N ASP A 42 -7.96 14.37 11.42
CA ASP A 42 -7.44 15.72 11.62
C ASP A 42 -7.69 16.64 10.40
N LEU A 43 -8.32 16.11 9.35
CA LEU A 43 -8.76 16.88 8.18
C LEU A 43 -10.04 17.65 8.50
N ASP A 44 -10.09 18.92 8.12
CA ASP A 44 -11.32 19.70 8.19
C ASP A 44 -12.28 19.38 7.03
N ASN A 45 -13.56 19.72 7.23
CA ASN A 45 -14.63 19.42 6.27
C ASN A 45 -14.35 20.03 4.89
N ASP A 46 -13.75 21.22 4.85
CA ASP A 46 -13.42 21.92 3.61
C ASP A 46 -12.31 21.20 2.84
N THR A 47 -11.27 20.69 3.52
CA THR A 47 -10.22 19.88 2.89
C THR A 47 -10.78 18.56 2.35
N ILE A 48 -11.66 17.90 3.11
CA ILE A 48 -12.31 16.65 2.65
C ILE A 48 -13.12 16.90 1.38
N LEU A 49 -13.95 17.95 1.38
CA LEU A 49 -14.76 18.30 0.20
C LEU A 49 -13.90 18.70 -1.00
N LYS A 50 -12.78 19.40 -0.76
CA LYS A 50 -11.82 19.74 -1.80
C LYS A 50 -11.21 18.47 -2.41
N TYR A 51 -10.73 17.52 -1.61
CA TYR A 51 -10.18 16.27 -2.13
C TYR A 51 -11.21 15.42 -2.88
N MET A 52 -12.46 15.41 -2.45
CA MET A 52 -13.53 14.76 -3.21
C MET A 52 -13.71 15.41 -4.60
N LYS A 53 -13.71 16.74 -4.68
CA LYS A 53 -13.78 17.46 -5.96
C LYS A 53 -12.56 17.17 -6.82
N ASP A 54 -11.36 17.23 -6.25
CA ASP A 54 -10.12 16.94 -6.96
C ASP A 54 -10.13 15.51 -7.51
N ALA A 55 -10.57 14.52 -6.74
CA ALA A 55 -10.70 13.13 -7.19
C ALA A 55 -11.67 12.97 -8.38
N VAL A 56 -12.77 13.74 -8.41
CA VAL A 56 -13.72 13.76 -9.54
C VAL A 56 -13.13 14.48 -10.76
N MET A 57 -12.45 15.61 -10.55
CA MET A 57 -11.90 16.45 -11.62
C MET A 57 -10.60 15.90 -12.23
N MET A 58 -9.82 15.15 -11.47
CA MET A 58 -8.56 14.56 -11.93
C MET A 58 -8.77 13.58 -13.10
N GLY A 59 -9.98 13.04 -13.30
CA GLY A 59 -10.34 12.22 -14.45
C GLY A 59 -9.58 10.89 -14.59
N THR A 60 -8.55 10.67 -13.77
CA THR A 60 -7.80 9.41 -13.72
C THR A 60 -8.57 8.39 -12.91
N THR A 61 -8.86 7.27 -13.56
CA THR A 61 -9.66 6.17 -13.01
C THR A 61 -8.82 5.07 -12.40
N GLN A 62 -7.49 5.19 -12.41
CA GLN A 62 -6.58 4.10 -12.06
C GLN A 62 -5.90 4.37 -10.71
N ILE A 63 -6.23 3.53 -9.73
CA ILE A 63 -5.47 3.44 -8.48
C ILE A 63 -4.38 2.40 -8.70
N HIS A 64 -3.13 2.84 -8.66
CA HIS A 64 -2.00 1.93 -8.58
C HIS A 64 -1.71 1.58 -7.14
N GLN A 65 -1.19 0.37 -6.94
CA GLN A 65 -1.14 -0.25 -5.62
C GLN A 65 0.25 -0.83 -5.38
N MET A 66 0.71 -0.73 -4.15
CA MET A 66 1.99 -1.27 -3.70
C MET A 66 1.80 -1.94 -2.33
N GLN A 67 2.56 -3.00 -2.06
CA GLN A 67 2.65 -3.61 -0.74
C GLN A 67 4.01 -3.33 -0.10
N ILE A 68 4.01 -3.09 1.20
CA ILE A 68 5.20 -3.00 2.04
C ILE A 68 5.04 -4.02 3.19
N PRO A 69 6.07 -4.80 3.54
CA PRO A 69 7.36 -4.89 2.85
C PRO A 69 7.25 -5.51 1.44
N VAL A 70 8.13 -5.09 0.52
CA VAL A 70 8.20 -5.61 -0.85
C VAL A 70 8.60 -7.09 -0.82
N ASN A 71 7.97 -7.90 -1.68
CA ASN A 71 8.28 -9.33 -1.81
C ASN A 71 9.78 -9.56 -2.02
N GLY A 72 10.37 -10.44 -1.20
CA GLY A 72 11.82 -10.73 -1.21
C GLY A 72 12.67 -9.79 -0.36
N TYR A 73 12.10 -8.73 0.21
CA TYR A 73 12.81 -7.73 1.04
C TYR A 73 12.31 -7.72 2.49
N TYR A 74 11.93 -8.89 2.99
CA TYR A 74 11.55 -9.10 4.37
C TYR A 74 11.79 -10.56 4.80
N ARG A 75 11.73 -10.79 6.10
CA ARG A 75 11.66 -12.12 6.70
C ARG A 75 10.71 -12.10 7.89
N ASN A 76 10.42 -13.28 8.42
CA ASN A 76 9.78 -13.38 9.72
C ASN A 76 10.74 -12.94 10.82
N ASP A 77 10.16 -12.39 11.88
CA ASP A 77 10.86 -12.08 13.12
C ASP A 77 11.61 -13.30 13.67
N LYS A 78 12.83 -13.07 14.19
CA LYS A 78 13.58 -14.07 14.95
C LYS A 78 13.13 -13.96 16.41
N ASN A 79 12.87 -15.08 17.07
CA ASN A 79 12.37 -15.13 18.45
C ASN A 79 12.84 -13.96 19.34
N ASN A 80 11.94 -13.00 19.58
CA ASN A 80 12.13 -11.83 20.44
C ASN A 80 13.12 -10.76 19.93
N GLU A 81 13.28 -10.57 18.62
CA GLU A 81 14.04 -9.44 18.05
C GLU A 81 13.37 -8.10 18.38
N PHE A 82 12.03 -8.09 18.42
CA PHE A 82 11.22 -6.94 18.82
C PHE A 82 10.42 -7.30 20.09
N PRO A 83 11.00 -7.09 21.29
CA PRO A 83 10.40 -7.54 22.55
C PRO A 83 9.05 -6.87 22.88
N ASP A 84 8.80 -5.69 22.32
CA ASP A 84 7.55 -4.95 22.47
C ASP A 84 6.51 -5.30 21.40
N ALA A 85 6.85 -6.16 20.43
CA ALA A 85 5.92 -6.57 19.39
C ALA A 85 4.89 -7.56 19.96
N GLN A 86 3.60 -7.24 19.77
CA GLN A 86 2.50 -8.15 20.11
C GLN A 86 2.34 -9.23 19.03
N GLY A 87 3.28 -10.18 18.98
CA GLY A 87 3.24 -11.33 18.08
C GLY A 87 4.31 -11.34 16.99
N TRP A 88 4.16 -12.26 16.03
CA TRP A 88 5.10 -12.39 14.91
C TRP A 88 5.01 -11.18 13.98
N SER A 89 6.18 -10.60 13.70
CA SER A 89 6.30 -9.42 12.84
C SER A 89 7.03 -9.77 11.55
N LEU A 90 6.73 -9.01 10.49
CA LEU A 90 7.55 -9.00 9.27
C LEU A 90 8.66 -7.99 9.44
N VAL A 91 9.90 -8.44 9.31
CA VAL A 91 11.10 -7.64 9.50
C VAL A 91 11.64 -7.24 8.13
N PRO A 92 11.65 -5.94 7.78
CA PRO A 92 12.23 -5.44 6.53
C PRO A 92 13.72 -5.79 6.41
N THR A 93 14.17 -6.16 5.23
CA THR A 93 15.58 -6.39 4.90
C THR A 93 15.97 -5.69 3.59
N ASN A 94 17.26 -5.73 3.24
CA ASN A 94 17.77 -5.28 1.94
C ASN A 94 17.71 -6.37 0.85
N GLY A 95 17.13 -7.54 1.14
CA GLY A 95 17.05 -8.67 0.21
C GLY A 95 18.37 -9.41 -0.02
N ILE A 96 19.46 -8.99 0.63
CA ILE A 96 20.79 -9.61 0.55
C ILE A 96 21.13 -10.27 1.88
N THR A 97 20.95 -9.55 2.99
CA THR A 97 21.17 -10.06 4.35
C THR A 97 19.85 -10.27 5.07
N THR A 98 19.92 -10.97 6.21
CA THR A 98 18.77 -11.16 7.11
C THR A 98 18.71 -10.06 8.18
N ASP A 99 19.52 -9.02 8.08
CA ASP A 99 19.54 -7.96 9.09
C ASP A 99 18.33 -7.05 8.88
N TYR A 100 17.86 -6.47 9.98
CA TYR A 100 16.86 -5.42 9.90
C TYR A 100 17.39 -4.25 9.09
N ASP A 101 16.80 -4.03 7.92
CA ASP A 101 17.21 -2.98 6.99
C ASP A 101 15.98 -2.45 6.22
N ARG A 102 15.74 -1.14 6.33
CA ARG A 102 14.60 -0.47 5.70
C ARG A 102 14.93 0.14 4.33
N THR A 103 16.19 0.05 3.88
CA THR A 103 16.70 0.77 2.71
C THR A 103 15.93 0.40 1.44
N ALA A 104 15.83 -0.89 1.14
CA ALA A 104 15.11 -1.37 -0.05
C ALA A 104 13.62 -0.99 -0.03
N ASN A 105 12.95 -1.15 1.11
CA ASN A 105 11.53 -0.81 1.27
C ASN A 105 11.27 0.70 1.16
N SER A 106 12.15 1.53 1.74
CA SER A 106 12.08 2.99 1.67
C SER A 106 12.34 3.47 0.24
N GLU A 107 13.29 2.84 -0.46
CA GLU A 107 13.57 3.14 -1.86
C GLU A 107 12.39 2.75 -2.74
N ALA A 108 11.84 1.54 -2.58
CA ALA A 108 10.70 1.07 -3.35
C ALA A 108 9.50 2.01 -3.18
N LEU A 109 9.20 2.45 -1.95
CA LEU A 109 8.15 3.43 -1.68
C LEU A 109 8.42 4.76 -2.39
N ARG A 110 9.67 5.23 -2.36
CA ARG A 110 10.06 6.47 -3.07
C ARG A 110 9.93 6.33 -4.59
N GLN A 111 10.29 5.19 -5.16
CA GLN A 111 10.13 4.94 -6.60
C GLN A 111 8.65 4.91 -6.97
N PHE A 112 7.81 4.28 -6.16
CA PHE A 112 6.37 4.21 -6.38
C PHE A 112 5.70 5.59 -6.32
N ILE A 113 6.01 6.41 -5.32
CA ILE A 113 5.36 7.71 -5.16
C ILE A 113 5.87 8.75 -6.18
N PHE A 114 7.17 8.77 -6.47
CA PHE A 114 7.80 9.91 -7.17
C PHE A 114 8.38 9.60 -8.55
N LYS A 115 8.52 8.34 -8.95
CA LYS A 115 9.14 7.96 -10.23
C LYS A 115 8.28 7.09 -11.14
N TYR A 116 7.32 6.40 -10.57
CA TYR A 116 6.43 5.52 -11.30
C TYR A 116 5.46 6.33 -12.17
N ASP A 117 5.32 5.95 -13.43
CA ASP A 117 4.59 6.72 -14.45
C ASP A 117 3.13 6.27 -14.64
N GLY A 118 2.68 5.25 -13.90
CA GLY A 118 1.31 4.79 -13.93
C GLY A 118 0.93 3.92 -15.14
N LYS A 119 1.87 3.51 -16.00
CA LYS A 119 1.52 2.80 -17.24
C LYS A 119 1.47 1.28 -17.08
N ASP A 120 2.48 0.70 -16.47
CA ASP A 120 2.64 -0.75 -16.29
C ASP A 120 2.59 -1.13 -14.81
N GLU A 121 2.43 -2.41 -14.46
CA GLU A 121 2.55 -2.83 -13.06
C GLU A 121 3.87 -2.36 -12.44
N PHE A 122 3.80 -1.75 -11.25
CA PHE A 122 4.97 -1.26 -10.55
C PHE A 122 5.91 -2.43 -10.19
N LYS A 123 7.16 -2.33 -10.65
CA LYS A 123 8.25 -3.25 -10.29
C LYS A 123 9.37 -2.47 -9.61
N TYR A 124 9.69 -2.84 -8.37
CA TYR A 124 10.83 -2.25 -7.66
C TYR A 124 12.12 -2.56 -8.43
N LYS A 125 12.92 -1.52 -8.70
CA LYS A 125 14.24 -1.63 -9.34
C LYS A 125 15.30 -1.22 -8.32
N PRO A 126 16.01 -2.15 -7.68
CA PRO A 126 17.09 -1.82 -6.77
C PRO A 126 18.15 -0.99 -7.50
N LYS A 127 18.70 0.04 -6.86
CA LYS A 127 19.96 0.62 -7.35
C LYS A 127 21.05 -0.41 -7.19
N ASP A 128 21.80 -0.68 -8.26
CA ASP A 128 22.86 -1.69 -8.34
C ASP A 128 23.60 -1.89 -7.00
N THR A 129 23.15 -2.91 -6.28
CA THR A 129 23.93 -3.64 -5.30
C THR A 129 23.91 -5.09 -5.77
N SER A 130 25.10 -5.60 -6.05
CA SER A 130 25.38 -6.91 -6.61
C SER A 130 24.45 -8.01 -6.08
N THR A 131 23.79 -8.71 -7.01
CA THR A 131 23.13 -10.02 -6.85
C THR A 131 22.03 -10.13 -5.77
N VAL A 132 20.78 -9.78 -6.12
CA VAL A 132 19.61 -10.39 -5.48
C VAL A 132 19.29 -11.67 -6.22
N SER A 133 19.62 -12.81 -5.61
CA SER A 133 19.23 -14.12 -6.12
C SER A 133 17.72 -14.26 -5.94
N SER A 134 16.99 -14.16 -7.05
CA SER A 134 15.58 -14.49 -7.14
C SER A 134 15.40 -15.99 -6.91
N THR A 135 15.37 -16.41 -5.64
CA THR A 135 14.64 -17.62 -5.26
C THR A 135 13.23 -17.21 -4.89
N GLY A 136 12.42 -16.97 -5.94
CA GLY A 136 10.98 -17.07 -5.82
C GLY A 136 10.67 -18.48 -5.35
N LYS A 137 10.30 -18.61 -4.08
CA LYS A 137 9.44 -19.72 -3.69
C LYS A 137 8.03 -19.23 -3.98
N ASP A 138 7.49 -19.71 -5.09
CA ASP A 138 6.06 -19.78 -5.31
C ASP A 138 5.46 -20.39 -4.05
N TYR A 139 4.67 -19.60 -3.34
CA TYR A 139 3.75 -20.16 -2.35
C TYR A 139 2.51 -20.53 -3.16
N ASP A 140 2.47 -21.78 -3.60
CA ASP A 140 1.26 -22.41 -4.15
C ASP A 140 0.12 -22.39 -3.10
N GLU A 141 -1.10 -22.26 -3.64
CA GLU A 141 -2.45 -22.15 -3.02
C GLU A 141 -2.67 -22.60 -1.56
#